data_AF-A0A3M1EY33-F1
#
_entry.id   AF-A0A3M1EY33-F1
#
_cell.length_a   1.000
_cell.length_b   1.000
_cell.length_c   1.000
_cell.angle_alpha   90.00
_cell.angle_beta   90.00
_cell.angle_gamma   90.00
#
_symmetry.space_group_name_H-M   'P 1'
#
loop_
_entity.id
_entity.type
_entity.pdbx_description
1 polymer ?
#
loop_
_entity_poly.entity_id
_entity_poly.type
_entity_poly.pdbx_seq_one_letter_code
_entity_poly.pdbx_strand_id
1 'polypeptide(L)'
;VHDADLGLRALDPLASERVSIDGMLSASLIEEIARLLDEKLIELQKRHPAYTLRALFHHRDFKTLVGLRYLVKMAHAIGISSDLQPVLSFPLGSNVVTLLEAALAYQTFQDGSIYFFEGEAPVNGTSIISRIEDARGNVIFRERRREARVIDPKVAYLASTILRSVINYGTGIRAYRQVFLRGEEIAPEVLGKRQIYRVPLFGKTGTADNYTNAAFVGFVPYPVAADTELSLANAFTIAAYTGYDDNRPMRIKEKHRYIRFDGARGALPTWIAVANAVIRLPEYVSNIDIDELRFQVNNTLPLARPEDIFTVRVGTDSGRFPMRAGERGVAFIEACGEKKGATPKLHRIFAPFTEFETPAPAVAKANVKVTPEGSIREEGKE
;
A
#
# COMPACT_ATOMS: atom_id res chain seq x y z
N VAL A 1 2.46 -77.91 -52.00
CA VAL A 1 2.57 -77.89 -53.48
C VAL A 1 1.77 -76.68 -53.93
N HIS A 2 2.31 -75.53 -54.30
CA HIS A 2 3.65 -75.14 -54.72
C HIS A 2 3.93 -73.69 -54.28
N ASP A 3 5.20 -73.43 -54.02
CA ASP A 3 5.86 -72.13 -53.89
C ASP A 3 5.45 -71.09 -54.94
N ALA A 4 5.34 -69.84 -54.49
CA ALA A 4 5.76 -68.66 -55.25
C ALA A 4 6.08 -67.54 -54.26
N ASP A 5 7.26 -67.69 -53.67
CA ASP A 5 8.04 -66.68 -52.96
C ASP A 5 8.24 -65.45 -53.85
N LEU A 6 7.60 -64.32 -53.53
CA LEU A 6 7.87 -63.01 -54.11
C LEU A 6 7.76 -61.93 -53.01
N GLY A 7 8.79 -61.91 -52.17
CA GLY A 7 9.53 -60.70 -51.80
C GLY A 7 8.73 -59.43 -51.50
N LEU A 8 8.08 -59.38 -50.34
CA LEU A 8 7.77 -58.12 -49.64
C LEU A 8 8.05 -58.27 -48.14
N ARG A 9 9.31 -58.62 -47.80
CA ARG A 9 9.88 -58.14 -46.54
C ARG A 9 10.22 -56.68 -46.75
N ALA A 10 9.23 -55.81 -46.54
CA ALA A 10 9.52 -54.43 -46.17
C ALA A 10 10.25 -54.50 -44.83
N LEU A 11 11.59 -54.52 -44.89
CA LEU A 11 12.42 -54.19 -43.76
C LEU A 11 12.04 -52.77 -43.38
N ASP A 12 11.31 -52.61 -42.27
CA ASP A 12 11.03 -51.31 -41.70
C ASP A 12 12.37 -50.62 -41.40
N PRO A 13 12.75 -49.54 -42.11
CA PRO A 13 14.10 -48.97 -42.00
C PRO A 13 14.36 -48.26 -40.66
N LEU A 14 13.36 -48.17 -39.78
CA LEU A 14 13.42 -47.42 -38.53
C LEU A 14 12.82 -48.22 -37.36
N ALA A 15 13.23 -49.47 -37.17
CA ALA A 15 13.08 -50.10 -35.86
C ALA A 15 13.84 -49.22 -34.84
N SER A 16 13.14 -48.68 -33.82
CA SER A 16 13.69 -47.73 -32.83
C SER A 16 14.93 -48.25 -32.09
N GLU A 17 15.18 -49.56 -32.16
CA GLU A 17 16.41 -50.22 -31.69
C GLU A 17 17.68 -49.84 -32.47
N ARG A 18 17.57 -49.37 -33.73
CA ARG A 18 18.72 -49.07 -34.62
C ARG A 18 18.99 -47.58 -34.80
N VAL A 19 18.15 -46.72 -34.25
CA VAL A 19 18.28 -45.27 -34.35
C VAL A 19 18.97 -44.78 -33.08
N SER A 20 20.18 -44.25 -33.22
CA SER A 20 20.95 -43.67 -32.11
C SER A 20 20.87 -42.15 -32.16
N ILE A 21 20.44 -41.52 -31.06
CA ILE A 21 20.45 -40.07 -30.89
C ILE A 21 21.87 -39.66 -30.45
N ASP A 22 22.49 -38.79 -31.24
CA ASP A 22 23.87 -38.30 -31.08
C ASP A 22 24.93 -39.41 -30.96
N GLY A 23 24.63 -40.62 -31.46
CA GLY A 23 25.54 -41.77 -31.40
C GLY A 23 25.70 -42.38 -29.99
N MET A 24 24.98 -41.89 -28.98
CA MET A 24 25.17 -42.27 -27.57
C MET A 24 24.00 -43.06 -26.97
N LEU A 25 22.77 -42.82 -27.42
CA LEU A 25 21.56 -43.41 -26.82
C LEU A 25 20.63 -43.97 -27.90
N SER A 26 20.12 -45.19 -27.75
CA SER A 26 19.11 -45.71 -28.67
C SER A 26 17.77 -45.01 -28.49
N ALA A 27 17.04 -44.80 -29.57
CA ALA A 27 15.68 -44.26 -29.53
C ALA A 27 14.75 -45.18 -28.70
N SER A 28 14.96 -46.50 -28.77
CA SER A 28 14.25 -47.47 -27.92
C SER A 28 14.44 -47.23 -26.42
N LEU A 29 15.66 -46.88 -25.98
CA LEU A 29 15.94 -46.58 -24.58
C LEU A 29 15.25 -45.28 -24.14
N ILE A 30 15.19 -44.29 -25.01
CA ILE A 30 14.49 -43.03 -24.74
C ILE A 30 12.98 -43.26 -24.65
N GLU A 31 12.40 -44.06 -25.55
CA GLU A 31 11.00 -44.48 -25.50
C GLU A 31 10.67 -45.25 -24.22
N GLU A 32 11.58 -46.13 -23.77
CA GLU A 32 11.41 -46.90 -22.54
C GLU A 32 11.55 -46.02 -21.29
N ILE A 33 12.52 -45.11 -21.25
CA ILE A 33 12.65 -44.11 -20.18
C ILE A 33 11.41 -43.22 -20.14
N ALA A 34 10.91 -42.75 -21.28
CA ALA A 34 9.69 -41.95 -21.34
C ALA A 34 8.48 -42.71 -20.79
N ARG A 35 8.30 -43.98 -21.19
CA ARG A 35 7.23 -44.84 -20.68
C ARG A 35 7.33 -45.04 -19.16
N LEU A 36 8.52 -45.33 -18.64
CA LEU A 36 8.76 -45.51 -17.20
C LEU A 36 8.52 -44.20 -16.42
N LEU A 37 8.90 -43.05 -16.99
CA LEU A 37 8.63 -41.74 -16.41
C LEU A 37 7.12 -41.47 -16.36
N ASP A 38 6.38 -41.80 -17.42
CA ASP A 38 4.92 -41.63 -17.48
C ASP A 38 4.20 -42.53 -16.46
N GLU A 39 4.57 -43.81 -16.38
CA GLU A 39 4.03 -44.74 -15.37
C GLU A 39 4.32 -44.23 -13.95
N LYS A 40 5.54 -43.77 -13.70
CA LYS A 40 5.92 -43.23 -12.40
C LYS A 40 5.17 -41.95 -12.07
N LEU A 41 4.97 -41.08 -13.07
CA LEU A 41 4.22 -39.84 -12.91
C LEU A 41 2.75 -40.12 -12.56
N ILE A 42 2.12 -41.10 -13.23
CA ILE A 42 0.75 -41.53 -12.94
C ILE A 42 0.64 -42.11 -11.52
N GLU A 43 1.61 -42.94 -11.10
CA GLU A 43 1.67 -43.48 -9.73
C GLU A 43 1.78 -42.34 -8.69
N LEU A 44 2.65 -41.36 -8.94
CA LEU A 44 2.84 -40.21 -8.07
C LEU A 44 1.60 -39.31 -8.01
N GLN A 45 0.93 -39.07 -9.13
CA GLN A 45 -0.32 -38.29 -9.19
C GLN A 45 -1.47 -38.96 -8.43
N LYS A 46 -1.54 -40.29 -8.43
CA LYS A 46 -2.52 -41.05 -7.64
C LYS A 46 -2.26 -40.95 -6.14
N ARG A 47 -1.00 -40.95 -5.71
CA ARG A 47 -0.60 -40.81 -4.29
C ARG A 47 -0.64 -39.38 -3.78
N HIS A 48 -0.40 -38.41 -4.66
CA HIS A 48 -0.41 -36.99 -4.38
C HIS A 48 -1.26 -36.28 -5.43
N PRO A 49 -2.55 -36.03 -5.15
CA PRO A 49 -3.43 -35.39 -6.13
C PRO A 49 -2.83 -34.04 -6.54
N ALA A 50 -2.66 -33.85 -7.84
CA ALA A 50 -1.97 -32.69 -8.42
C ALA A 50 -2.59 -31.35 -7.99
N TYR A 51 -3.89 -31.35 -7.65
CA TYR A 51 -4.67 -30.16 -7.27
C TYR A 51 -4.98 -30.04 -5.77
N THR A 52 -4.26 -30.76 -4.90
CA THR A 52 -4.36 -30.45 -3.46
C THR A 52 -3.86 -29.03 -3.18
N LEU A 53 -4.48 -28.33 -2.22
CA LEU A 53 -3.99 -27.00 -1.79
C LEU A 53 -2.50 -27.01 -1.46
N ARG A 54 -2.02 -28.07 -0.80
CA ARG A 54 -0.60 -28.26 -0.48
C ARG A 54 0.28 -28.28 -1.74
N ALA A 55 -0.10 -29.04 -2.78
CA ALA A 55 0.63 -29.06 -4.04
C ALA A 55 0.59 -27.70 -4.75
N LEU A 56 -0.59 -27.07 -4.79
CA LEU A 56 -0.79 -25.76 -5.41
C LEU A 56 0.04 -24.67 -4.73
N PHE A 57 0.20 -24.67 -3.41
CA PHE A 57 1.05 -23.71 -2.68
C PHE A 57 2.53 -23.80 -3.07
N HIS A 58 2.99 -24.94 -3.57
CA HIS A 58 4.35 -25.06 -4.09
C HIS A 58 4.47 -24.55 -5.54
N HIS A 59 3.36 -24.42 -6.27
CA HIS A 59 3.36 -23.88 -7.63
C HIS A 59 3.52 -22.36 -7.64
N ARG A 60 4.48 -21.86 -8.44
CA ARG A 60 4.77 -20.42 -8.54
C ARG A 60 3.56 -19.65 -9.06
N ASP A 61 2.94 -20.13 -10.12
CA ASP A 61 1.85 -19.40 -10.79
C ASP A 61 0.61 -19.31 -9.92
N PHE A 62 0.31 -20.37 -9.16
CA PHE A 62 -0.78 -20.35 -8.19
C PHE A 62 -0.53 -19.29 -7.10
N LYS A 63 0.65 -19.28 -6.48
CA LYS A 63 1.02 -18.25 -5.48
C LYS A 63 0.92 -16.84 -6.05
N THR A 64 1.40 -16.66 -7.28
CA THR A 64 1.41 -15.35 -7.95
C THR A 64 -0.01 -14.88 -8.23
N LEU A 65 -0.86 -15.75 -8.79
CA LEU A 65 -2.26 -15.44 -9.08
C LEU A 65 -3.06 -15.14 -7.80
N VAL A 66 -2.90 -15.96 -6.75
CA VAL A 66 -3.55 -15.72 -5.46
C VAL A 66 -3.08 -14.41 -4.85
N GLY A 67 -1.77 -14.13 -4.88
CA GLY A 67 -1.20 -12.88 -4.39
C GLY A 67 -1.74 -11.65 -5.12
N LEU A 68 -1.79 -11.69 -6.46
CA LEU A 68 -2.33 -10.58 -7.27
C LEU A 68 -3.83 -10.37 -7.01
N ARG A 69 -4.62 -11.44 -6.93
CA ARG A 69 -6.06 -11.34 -6.59
C ARG A 69 -6.28 -10.80 -5.18
N TYR A 70 -5.43 -11.20 -4.23
CA TYR A 70 -5.45 -10.65 -2.87
C TYR A 70 -5.14 -9.15 -2.87
N LEU A 71 -4.14 -8.70 -3.64
CA LEU A 71 -3.81 -7.27 -3.76
C LEU A 71 -4.95 -6.46 -4.37
N VAL A 72 -5.62 -6.98 -5.41
CA VAL A 72 -6.80 -6.34 -6.01
C VAL A 72 -7.91 -6.20 -4.96
N LYS A 73 -8.24 -7.28 -4.25
CA LYS A 73 -9.27 -7.23 -3.20
C LYS A 73 -8.91 -6.26 -2.07
N MET A 74 -7.66 -6.27 -1.62
CA MET A 74 -7.17 -5.35 -0.59
C MET A 74 -7.27 -3.90 -1.06
N ALA A 75 -6.90 -3.61 -2.31
CA ALA A 75 -6.99 -2.28 -2.89
C ALA A 75 -8.44 -1.76 -2.89
N HIS A 76 -9.41 -2.60 -3.27
CA HIS A 76 -10.83 -2.25 -3.18
C HIS A 76 -11.29 -2.05 -1.73
N ALA A 77 -10.84 -2.89 -0.80
CA ALA A 77 -11.19 -2.78 0.62
C ALA A 77 -10.68 -1.47 1.27
N ILE A 78 -9.56 -0.91 0.78
CA ILE A 78 -9.03 0.38 1.23
C ILE A 78 -9.56 1.58 0.41
N GLY A 79 -10.54 1.36 -0.49
CA GLY A 79 -11.25 2.42 -1.21
C GLY A 79 -10.79 2.75 -2.62
N ILE A 80 -9.96 1.91 -3.24
CA ILE A 80 -9.64 2.06 -4.67
C ILE A 80 -10.81 1.48 -5.48
N SER A 81 -11.60 2.33 -6.11
CA SER A 81 -12.76 1.93 -6.92
C SER A 81 -12.44 1.70 -8.40
N SER A 82 -11.32 2.25 -8.88
CA SER A 82 -10.78 2.04 -10.22
C SER A 82 -10.67 0.55 -10.57
N ASP A 83 -10.83 0.20 -11.85
CA ASP A 83 -10.67 -1.18 -12.32
C ASP A 83 -9.20 -1.59 -12.27
N LEU A 84 -8.89 -2.66 -11.53
CA LEU A 84 -7.54 -3.08 -11.22
C LEU A 84 -7.21 -4.42 -11.87
N GLN A 85 -6.26 -4.39 -12.79
CA GLN A 85 -5.82 -5.57 -13.52
C GLN A 85 -4.76 -6.33 -12.70
N PRO A 86 -4.95 -7.64 -12.43
CA PRO A 86 -4.02 -8.45 -11.66
C PRO A 86 -2.81 -8.86 -12.51
N VAL A 87 -1.92 -7.90 -12.80
CA VAL A 87 -0.71 -8.06 -13.62
C VAL A 87 0.56 -8.06 -12.76
N LEU A 88 1.65 -8.67 -13.25
CA LEU A 88 2.92 -8.74 -12.50
C LEU A 88 3.51 -7.35 -12.17
N SER A 89 3.23 -6.35 -13.02
CA SER A 89 3.65 -4.97 -12.81
C SER A 89 2.77 -4.19 -11.82
N PHE A 90 1.76 -4.82 -11.21
CA PHE A 90 0.84 -4.17 -10.26
C PHE A 90 1.58 -3.39 -9.16
N PRO A 91 2.60 -3.94 -8.46
CA PRO A 91 3.30 -3.23 -7.40
C PRO A 91 4.16 -2.04 -7.91
N LEU A 92 4.37 -1.95 -9.23
CA LEU A 92 5.13 -0.88 -9.88
C LEU A 92 4.24 0.28 -10.36
N GLY A 93 2.91 0.17 -10.21
CA GLY A 93 1.97 1.23 -10.58
C GLY A 93 1.51 1.19 -12.04
N SER A 94 1.35 -0.01 -12.62
CA SER A 94 0.77 -0.16 -13.97
C SER A 94 -0.73 0.08 -14.04
N ASN A 95 -1.44 0.01 -12.91
CA ASN A 95 -2.84 0.38 -12.80
C ASN A 95 -3.00 1.88 -12.59
N VAL A 96 -4.03 2.45 -13.21
CA VAL A 96 -4.35 3.87 -13.10
C VAL A 96 -5.40 4.05 -12.00
N VAL A 97 -5.14 4.99 -11.10
CA VAL A 97 -6.06 5.39 -10.03
C VAL A 97 -6.13 6.91 -9.96
N THR A 98 -7.21 7.43 -9.43
CA THR A 98 -7.35 8.87 -9.17
C THR A 98 -6.46 9.31 -8.01
N LEU A 99 -6.11 10.59 -7.97
CA LEU A 99 -5.33 11.16 -6.85
C LEU A 99 -6.09 11.04 -5.52
N LEU A 100 -7.41 11.17 -5.56
CA LEU A 100 -8.27 11.04 -4.39
C LEU A 100 -8.24 9.61 -3.84
N GLU A 101 -8.36 8.58 -4.69
CA GLU A 101 -8.25 7.19 -4.25
C GLU A 101 -6.87 6.90 -3.63
N ALA A 102 -5.79 7.45 -4.22
CA ALA A 102 -4.46 7.33 -3.63
C ALA A 102 -4.37 8.01 -2.25
N ALA A 103 -4.98 9.19 -2.07
CA ALA A 103 -5.04 9.85 -0.77
C ALA A 103 -5.81 9.02 0.27
N LEU A 104 -6.98 8.50 -0.10
CA LEU A 104 -7.82 7.69 0.78
C LEU A 104 -7.13 6.37 1.17
N ALA A 105 -6.43 5.72 0.23
CA ALA A 105 -5.62 4.54 0.53
C ALA A 105 -4.49 4.85 1.54
N TYR A 106 -3.84 6.02 1.44
CA TYR A 106 -2.81 6.43 2.39
C TYR A 106 -3.37 6.84 3.75
N GLN A 107 -4.60 7.38 3.79
CA GLN A 107 -5.33 7.59 5.04
C GLN A 107 -5.50 6.28 5.80
N THR A 108 -5.79 5.17 5.11
CA THR A 108 -5.88 3.86 5.76
C THR A 108 -4.56 3.40 6.39
N PHE A 109 -3.40 3.80 5.85
CA PHE A 109 -2.11 3.43 6.44
C PHE A 109 -1.80 4.14 7.76
N GLN A 110 -2.56 5.19 8.12
CA GLN A 110 -2.38 5.91 9.36
C GLN A 110 -2.62 5.02 10.59
N ASP A 111 -3.77 4.34 10.62
CA ASP A 111 -4.23 3.54 11.77
C ASP A 111 -4.93 2.24 11.38
N GLY A 112 -5.06 1.99 10.08
CA GLY A 112 -5.76 0.84 9.53
C GLY A 112 -7.27 1.01 9.39
N SER A 113 -7.80 2.23 9.58
CA SER A 113 -9.23 2.50 9.50
C SER A 113 -9.64 3.05 8.14
N ILE A 114 -10.90 2.80 7.76
CA ILE A 114 -11.58 3.45 6.63
C ILE A 114 -12.83 4.15 7.12
N TYR A 115 -13.26 5.16 6.37
CA TYR A 115 -14.43 5.95 6.73
C TYR A 115 -15.51 5.88 5.65
N PHE A 116 -16.75 5.74 6.09
CA PHE A 116 -17.92 5.73 5.24
C PHE A 116 -18.82 6.90 5.62
N PHE A 117 -19.54 7.39 4.63
CA PHE A 117 -20.53 8.43 4.80
C PHE A 117 -21.87 7.89 4.30
N GLU A 118 -22.97 8.20 5.00
CA GLU A 118 -24.29 7.75 4.60
C GLU A 118 -24.64 8.23 3.17
N GLY A 119 -25.19 7.33 2.34
CA GLY A 119 -25.50 7.55 0.93
C GLY A 119 -24.78 6.57 0.00
N GLU A 120 -24.78 6.85 -1.30
CA GLU A 120 -24.05 6.08 -2.33
C GLU A 120 -22.56 6.47 -2.39
N ALA A 121 -21.95 6.72 -1.22
CA ALA A 121 -20.53 7.08 -1.16
C ALA A 121 -19.64 5.85 -1.43
N PRO A 122 -18.52 6.01 -2.17
CA PRO A 122 -17.53 4.95 -2.31
C PRO A 122 -17.01 4.44 -0.97
N VAL A 123 -16.52 3.20 -0.95
CA VAL A 123 -15.79 2.63 0.18
C VAL A 123 -14.60 3.54 0.52
N ASN A 124 -14.39 3.83 1.81
CA ASN A 124 -13.38 4.78 2.28
C ASN A 124 -13.53 6.18 1.65
N GLY A 125 -14.75 6.67 1.49
CA GLY A 125 -15.05 7.96 0.86
C GLY A 125 -14.64 9.17 1.69
N THR A 126 -14.87 10.36 1.12
CA THR A 126 -14.75 11.64 1.81
C THR A 126 -16.05 12.45 1.65
N SER A 127 -16.33 13.32 2.61
CA SER A 127 -17.46 14.23 2.57
C SER A 127 -16.95 15.66 2.43
N ILE A 128 -17.36 16.33 1.34
CA ILE A 128 -17.03 17.73 1.07
C ILE A 128 -18.04 18.67 1.73
N ILE A 129 -19.26 18.18 1.99
CA ILE A 129 -20.37 18.95 2.54
C ILE A 129 -20.72 18.37 3.91
N SER A 130 -20.59 19.15 4.98
CA SER A 130 -20.90 18.66 6.33
C SER A 130 -22.36 18.88 6.73
N ARG A 131 -23.01 19.95 6.23
CA ARG A 131 -24.37 20.34 6.60
C ARG A 131 -25.02 21.18 5.48
N ILE A 132 -26.28 20.90 5.17
CA ILE A 132 -27.13 21.73 4.30
C ILE A 132 -28.37 22.12 5.12
N GLU A 133 -28.71 23.41 5.10
CA GLU A 133 -29.88 23.95 5.80
C GLU A 133 -30.74 24.81 4.88
N ASP A 134 -32.03 24.87 5.16
CA ASP A 134 -32.91 25.85 4.53
C ASP A 134 -32.78 27.24 5.19
N ALA A 135 -33.42 28.24 4.60
CA ALA A 135 -33.43 29.62 5.11
C ALA A 135 -34.09 29.78 6.49
N ARG A 136 -34.82 28.76 6.97
CA ARG A 136 -35.47 28.73 8.29
C ARG A 136 -34.63 27.99 9.33
N GLY A 137 -33.46 27.47 8.96
CA GLY A 137 -32.56 26.72 9.84
C GLY A 137 -32.90 25.23 9.96
N ASN A 138 -33.77 24.69 9.11
CA ASN A 138 -34.04 23.25 9.10
C ASN A 138 -32.89 22.52 8.39
N VAL A 139 -32.35 21.49 9.06
CA VAL A 139 -31.27 20.67 8.51
C VAL A 139 -31.83 19.73 7.44
N ILE A 140 -31.48 19.97 6.18
CA ILE A 140 -31.82 19.11 5.03
C ILE A 140 -30.86 17.92 4.97
N PHE A 141 -29.58 18.18 5.22
CA PHE A 141 -28.53 17.17 5.19
C PHE A 141 -27.51 17.43 6.30
N ARG A 142 -27.02 16.36 6.90
CA ARG A 142 -25.86 16.37 7.79
C ARG A 142 -25.07 15.10 7.55
N GLU A 143 -23.76 15.25 7.41
CA GLU A 143 -22.91 14.08 7.24
C GLU A 143 -22.95 13.17 8.46
N ARG A 144 -22.95 11.85 8.21
CA ARG A 144 -22.88 10.82 9.24
C ARG A 144 -21.75 9.87 8.89
N ARG A 145 -20.62 10.09 9.56
CA ARG A 145 -19.42 9.31 9.40
C ARG A 145 -19.53 8.00 10.18
N ARG A 146 -19.18 6.88 9.53
CA ARG A 146 -18.97 5.58 10.15
C ARG A 146 -17.52 5.16 9.92
N GLU A 147 -16.96 4.42 10.86
CA GLU A 147 -15.59 3.91 10.80
C GLU A 147 -15.62 2.38 10.77
N ALA A 148 -14.75 1.78 9.97
CA ALA A 148 -14.43 0.35 10.06
C ALA A 148 -12.92 0.14 9.99
N ARG A 149 -12.46 -0.93 10.64
CA ARG A 149 -11.03 -1.25 10.71
C ARG A 149 -10.66 -2.36 9.74
N VAL A 150 -9.71 -2.07 8.86
CA VAL A 150 -9.39 -2.92 7.70
C VAL A 150 -8.02 -3.54 7.73
N ILE A 151 -7.07 -2.83 8.35
CA ILE A 151 -5.73 -3.30 8.62
C ILE A 151 -5.53 -3.27 10.13
N ASP A 152 -4.83 -4.27 10.67
CA ASP A 152 -4.43 -4.26 12.07
C ASP A 152 -3.60 -2.99 12.37
N PRO A 153 -3.90 -2.22 13.43
CA PRO A 153 -3.21 -0.96 13.70
C PRO A 153 -1.69 -1.13 13.85
N LYS A 154 -1.22 -2.30 14.30
CA LYS A 154 0.22 -2.61 14.41
C LYS A 154 0.84 -2.76 13.03
N VAL A 155 0.12 -3.40 12.10
CA VAL A 155 0.57 -3.54 10.71
C VAL A 155 0.57 -2.17 10.01
N ALA A 156 -0.47 -1.35 10.23
CA ALA A 156 -0.54 0.01 9.71
C ALA A 156 0.60 0.89 10.24
N TYR A 157 0.86 0.85 11.55
CA TYR A 157 1.97 1.57 12.17
C TYR A 157 3.32 1.09 11.62
N LEU A 158 3.57 -0.23 11.53
CA LEU A 158 4.81 -0.75 10.95
C LEU A 158 4.98 -0.35 9.48
N ALA A 159 3.92 -0.38 8.67
CA ALA A 159 3.96 0.13 7.30
C ALA A 159 4.31 1.63 7.26
N SER A 160 3.76 2.41 8.19
CA SER A 160 4.10 3.83 8.36
C SER A 160 5.58 4.02 8.69
N THR A 161 6.23 3.16 9.49
CA THR A 161 7.69 3.28 9.72
C THR A 161 8.53 3.15 8.44
N ILE A 162 8.06 2.35 7.48
CA ILE A 162 8.67 2.23 6.15
C ILE A 162 8.48 3.53 5.36
N LEU A 163 7.27 4.10 5.38
CA LEU A 163 6.99 5.41 4.76
C LEU A 163 7.81 6.54 5.39
N ARG A 164 8.03 6.50 6.71
CA ARG A 164 8.92 7.45 7.41
C ARG A 164 10.36 7.32 6.94
N SER A 165 10.82 6.11 6.67
CA SER A 165 12.18 5.87 6.16
C SER A 165 12.40 6.46 4.77
N VAL A 166 11.37 6.49 3.92
CA VAL A 166 11.44 7.17 2.61
C VAL A 166 11.66 8.68 2.77
N ILE A 167 11.05 9.29 3.79
CA ILE A 167 11.28 10.70 4.13
C ILE A 167 12.68 10.91 4.74
N ASN A 168 13.05 10.10 5.73
CA ASN A 168 14.28 10.32 6.50
C ASN A 168 15.57 10.01 5.72
N TYR A 169 15.51 9.03 4.82
CA TYR A 169 16.70 8.47 4.17
C TYR A 169 16.56 8.30 2.66
N GLY A 170 15.34 8.41 2.12
CA GLY A 170 15.05 8.13 0.72
C GLY A 170 14.75 9.36 -0.12
N THR A 171 13.93 9.16 -1.16
CA THR A 171 13.55 10.19 -2.12
C THR A 171 12.74 11.35 -1.51
N GLY A 172 12.20 11.19 -0.31
CA GLY A 172 11.45 12.21 0.42
C GLY A 172 12.32 13.13 1.29
N ILE A 173 13.65 12.99 1.26
CA ILE A 173 14.60 13.72 2.13
C ILE A 173 14.43 15.25 2.12
N ARG A 174 13.92 15.81 1.03
CA ARG A 174 13.64 17.24 0.96
C ARG A 174 12.55 17.66 1.96
N ALA A 175 11.53 16.84 2.18
CA ALA A 175 10.47 17.09 3.16
C ALA A 175 11.05 17.09 4.59
N TYR A 176 11.86 16.08 4.92
CA TYR A 176 12.57 16.01 6.20
C TYR A 176 13.35 17.29 6.52
N ARG A 177 14.00 17.88 5.50
CA ARG A 177 14.82 19.09 5.65
C ARG A 177 14.00 20.38 5.73
N GLN A 178 12.84 20.43 5.09
CA GLN A 178 12.10 21.69 4.84
C GLN A 178 10.80 21.82 5.64
N VAL A 179 10.33 20.75 6.28
CA VAL A 179 9.13 20.78 7.12
C VAL A 179 9.54 20.69 8.58
N PHE A 180 9.50 21.83 9.24
CA PHE A 180 9.86 21.98 10.64
C PHE A 180 9.22 23.24 11.21
N LEU A 181 9.16 23.29 12.54
CA LEU A 181 8.81 24.45 13.32
C LEU A 181 10.06 24.98 14.04
N ARG A 182 10.11 26.29 14.27
CA ARG A 182 11.12 26.91 15.12
C ARG A 182 10.59 27.05 16.54
N GLY A 183 11.49 27.06 17.51
CA GLY A 183 11.11 27.33 18.91
C GLY A 183 10.38 28.65 19.08
N GLU A 184 10.71 29.67 18.28
CA GLU A 184 10.00 30.96 18.26
C GLU A 184 8.55 30.87 17.74
N GLU A 185 8.25 29.90 16.88
CA GLU A 185 6.90 29.64 16.36
C GLU A 185 6.06 28.85 17.37
N ILE A 186 6.68 28.02 18.22
CA ILE A 186 5.98 27.15 19.19
C ILE A 186 5.77 27.85 20.54
N ALA A 187 6.87 28.20 21.20
CA ALA A 187 6.85 28.74 22.56
C ALA A 187 8.09 29.62 22.79
N PRO A 188 8.07 30.90 22.34
CA PRO A 188 9.24 31.78 22.32
C PRO A 188 9.82 32.10 23.69
N GLU A 189 9.02 31.95 24.76
CA GLU A 189 9.43 32.20 26.16
C GLU A 189 10.20 31.02 26.76
N VAL A 190 9.99 29.81 26.22
CA VAL A 190 10.45 28.55 26.82
C VAL A 190 11.49 27.85 25.95
N LEU A 191 11.35 27.96 24.63
CA LEU A 191 12.19 27.27 23.66
C LEU A 191 13.18 28.22 22.98
N GLY A 192 14.33 27.68 22.55
CA GLY A 192 15.34 28.47 21.86
C GLY A 192 14.81 29.00 20.52
N LYS A 193 14.88 30.31 20.28
CA LYS A 193 14.33 30.95 19.06
C LYS A 193 14.78 30.29 17.74
N ARG A 194 16.06 29.90 17.66
CA ARG A 194 16.65 29.26 16.47
C ARG A 194 16.63 27.73 16.50
N GLN A 195 16.11 27.13 17.59
CA GLN A 195 15.97 25.69 17.70
C GLN A 195 14.92 25.20 16.70
N ILE A 196 15.24 24.13 15.99
CA ILE A 196 14.39 23.55 14.96
C ILE A 196 13.79 22.26 15.51
N TYR A 197 12.48 22.14 15.42
CA TYR A 197 11.72 20.95 15.76
C TYR A 197 11.13 20.34 14.48
N ARG A 198 11.64 19.18 14.11
CA ARG A 198 11.19 18.44 12.92
C ARG A 198 9.87 17.76 13.19
N VAL A 199 8.99 17.74 12.20
CA VAL A 199 7.75 16.97 12.28
C VAL A 199 8.02 15.55 11.76
N PRO A 200 7.55 14.49 12.45
CA PRO A 200 7.64 13.12 11.92
C PRO A 200 6.71 12.99 10.71
N LEU A 201 7.30 12.97 9.51
CA LEU A 201 6.55 12.89 8.25
C LEU A 201 6.61 11.50 7.63
N PHE A 202 5.60 11.20 6.84
CA PHE A 202 5.41 9.91 6.19
C PHE A 202 5.00 10.11 4.74
N GLY A 203 5.56 9.33 3.81
CA GLY A 203 5.06 9.35 2.45
C GLY A 203 5.93 8.63 1.45
N LYS A 204 5.47 8.63 0.20
CA LYS A 204 6.13 7.95 -0.90
C LYS A 204 6.00 8.74 -2.20
N THR A 205 7.07 8.69 -2.97
CA THR A 205 7.16 9.18 -4.35
C THR A 205 6.55 8.18 -5.33
N GLY A 206 5.73 8.68 -6.26
CA GLY A 206 5.29 7.99 -7.47
C GLY A 206 5.90 8.66 -8.69
N THR A 207 6.32 7.88 -9.68
CA THR A 207 6.84 8.38 -10.97
C THR A 207 6.46 7.39 -12.04
N ALA A 208 5.61 7.80 -12.97
CA ALA A 208 5.28 6.96 -14.11
C ALA A 208 6.46 6.82 -15.07
N ASP A 209 6.43 5.74 -15.85
CA ASP A 209 7.38 5.52 -16.92
C ASP A 209 7.43 6.72 -17.86
N ASN A 210 8.62 6.98 -18.41
CA ASN A 210 8.89 8.12 -19.29
C ASN A 210 8.61 9.50 -18.66
N TYR A 211 8.44 9.60 -17.33
CA TYR A 211 8.22 10.84 -16.59
C TYR A 211 6.96 11.60 -17.04
N THR A 212 5.90 10.89 -17.42
CA THR A 212 4.63 11.51 -17.84
C THR A 212 3.87 12.13 -16.67
N ASN A 213 4.01 11.55 -15.48
CA ASN A 213 3.48 12.10 -14.25
C ASN A 213 4.40 11.86 -13.04
N ALA A 214 4.24 12.72 -12.05
CA ALA A 214 4.92 12.68 -10.77
C ALA A 214 3.88 12.82 -9.66
N ALA A 215 3.97 11.97 -8.65
CA ALA A 215 3.10 12.01 -7.49
C ALA A 215 3.90 11.96 -6.19
N PHE A 216 3.35 12.54 -5.14
CA PHE A 216 3.80 12.34 -3.78
C PHE A 216 2.57 12.25 -2.89
N VAL A 217 2.42 11.13 -2.18
CA VAL A 217 1.34 10.91 -1.22
C VAL A 217 1.96 10.61 0.13
N GLY A 218 1.43 11.23 1.17
CA GLY A 218 1.95 11.13 2.51
C GLY A 218 1.01 11.75 3.53
N PHE A 219 1.35 11.64 4.80
CA PHE A 219 0.54 12.21 5.87
C PHE A 219 1.40 12.90 6.92
N VAL A 220 0.80 13.91 7.55
CA VAL A 220 1.38 14.78 8.58
C VAL A 220 0.57 14.56 9.86
N PRO A 221 1.15 13.97 10.92
CA PRO A 221 0.48 13.82 12.21
C PRO A 221 -0.01 15.16 12.74
N TYR A 222 -1.19 15.18 13.36
CA TYR A 222 -1.82 16.41 13.82
C TYR A 222 -2.22 16.31 15.30
N PRO A 223 -1.90 17.32 16.12
CA PRO A 223 -2.29 17.35 17.52
C PRO A 223 -3.75 17.84 17.65
N VAL A 224 -4.60 17.04 18.28
CA VAL A 224 -6.05 17.31 18.36
C VAL A 224 -6.47 18.01 19.65
N ALA A 225 -5.64 17.95 20.69
CA ALA A 225 -5.88 18.60 21.98
C ALA A 225 -4.57 19.12 22.56
N ALA A 226 -4.67 20.11 23.46
CA ALA A 226 -3.53 20.68 24.15
C ALA A 226 -2.70 19.61 24.87
N ASP A 227 -1.38 19.74 24.77
CA ASP A 227 -0.40 18.87 25.43
C ASP A 227 -0.60 17.37 25.12
N THR A 228 -0.97 17.06 23.86
CA THR A 228 -1.07 15.67 23.40
C THR A 228 0.07 15.29 22.48
N GLU A 229 0.61 14.09 22.70
CA GLU A 229 1.57 13.48 21.79
C GLU A 229 0.93 13.32 20.40
N LEU A 230 1.72 13.52 19.33
CA LEU A 230 1.22 13.33 17.98
C LEU A 230 0.79 11.88 17.79
N SER A 231 -0.35 11.67 17.17
CA SER A 231 -0.82 10.33 16.79
C SER A 231 -0.99 10.23 15.28
N LEU A 232 -0.72 9.05 14.73
CA LEU A 232 -1.00 8.77 13.33
C LEU A 232 -2.50 8.78 13.05
N ALA A 233 -3.34 8.38 14.01
CA ALA A 233 -4.79 8.31 13.84
C ALA A 233 -5.46 9.65 13.48
N ASN A 234 -4.80 10.77 13.78
CA ASN A 234 -5.29 12.11 13.50
C ASN A 234 -4.52 12.80 12.35
N ALA A 235 -3.69 12.07 11.59
CA ALA A 235 -2.83 12.68 10.60
C ALA A 235 -3.62 13.26 9.41
N PHE A 236 -3.17 14.40 8.89
CA PHE A 236 -3.65 14.94 7.61
C PHE A 236 -2.97 14.20 6.46
N THR A 237 -3.75 13.50 5.62
CA THR A 237 -3.23 12.97 4.36
C THR A 237 -3.19 14.06 3.30
N ILE A 238 -2.04 14.20 2.64
CA ILE A 238 -1.81 15.13 1.55
C ILE A 238 -1.34 14.32 0.35
N ALA A 239 -2.00 14.52 -0.78
CA ALA A 239 -1.61 13.96 -2.08
C ALA A 239 -1.34 15.11 -3.06
N ALA A 240 -0.17 15.08 -3.68
CA ALA A 240 0.23 16.03 -4.71
C ALA A 240 0.54 15.29 -6.01
N TYR A 241 0.06 15.83 -7.12
CA TYR A 241 0.26 15.30 -8.47
C TYR A 241 0.68 16.43 -9.40
N THR A 242 1.59 16.10 -10.32
CA THR A 242 2.02 17.00 -11.40
C THR A 242 2.13 16.19 -12.68
N GLY A 243 1.55 16.70 -13.76
CA GLY A 243 1.53 16.10 -15.09
C GLY A 243 0.96 17.08 -16.11
N TYR A 244 1.00 16.71 -17.38
CA TYR A 244 0.28 17.42 -18.44
C TYR A 244 -0.97 16.63 -18.82
N ASP A 245 -2.05 17.33 -19.16
CA ASP A 245 -3.32 16.71 -19.56
C ASP A 245 -3.19 15.82 -20.81
N ASP A 246 -2.23 16.12 -21.69
CA ASP A 246 -1.92 15.33 -22.89
C ASP A 246 -0.94 14.17 -22.63
N ASN A 247 -0.59 13.90 -21.37
CA ASN A 247 0.38 12.89 -20.93
C ASN A 247 1.78 13.02 -21.56
N ARG A 248 2.16 14.20 -22.08
CA ARG A 248 3.51 14.37 -22.63
C ARG A 248 4.58 14.23 -21.53
N PRO A 249 5.78 13.72 -21.85
CA PRO A 249 6.87 13.58 -20.88
C PRO A 249 7.29 14.92 -20.25
N MET A 250 7.39 14.96 -18.91
CA MET A 250 7.97 16.07 -18.16
C MET A 250 9.49 15.97 -18.12
N ARG A 251 10.12 16.23 -19.26
CA ARG A 251 11.58 16.27 -19.40
C ARG A 251 12.03 17.42 -20.27
N ILE A 252 13.11 18.07 -19.86
CA ILE A 252 13.77 19.12 -20.64
C ILE A 252 15.08 18.52 -21.15
N LYS A 253 15.26 18.53 -22.47
CA LYS A 253 16.50 18.12 -23.14
C LYS A 253 16.99 19.25 -24.02
N GLU A 254 18.00 19.97 -23.55
CA GLU A 254 18.74 21.01 -24.28
C GLU A 254 20.21 20.58 -24.42
N LYS A 255 20.98 21.25 -25.29
CA LYS A 255 22.36 20.87 -25.65
C LYS A 255 23.28 20.58 -24.45
N HIS A 256 23.10 21.24 -23.31
CA HIS A 256 23.91 21.06 -22.09
C HIS A 256 23.07 20.78 -20.82
N ARG A 257 21.76 20.52 -20.96
CA ARG A 257 20.85 20.41 -19.82
C ARG A 257 19.84 19.29 -20.03
N TYR A 258 19.86 18.32 -19.13
CA TYR A 258 18.90 17.24 -19.12
C TYR A 258 18.24 17.13 -17.74
N ILE A 259 16.98 17.55 -17.67
CA ILE A 259 16.19 17.57 -16.43
C ILE A 259 14.99 16.63 -16.61
N ARG A 260 14.80 15.76 -15.61
CA ARG A 260 13.63 14.90 -15.46
C ARG A 260 12.85 15.34 -14.22
N PHE A 261 11.53 15.36 -14.32
CA PHE A 261 10.65 15.65 -13.21
C PHE A 261 10.06 14.33 -12.69
N ASP A 262 10.71 13.79 -11.66
CA ASP A 262 10.23 12.64 -10.89
C ASP A 262 9.36 13.09 -9.71
N GLY A 263 8.87 12.15 -8.89
CA GLY A 263 8.06 12.45 -7.71
C GLY A 263 8.72 13.44 -6.74
N ALA A 264 10.05 13.37 -6.58
CA ALA A 264 10.80 14.23 -5.67
C ALA A 264 10.99 15.67 -6.19
N ARG A 265 11.01 15.85 -7.52
CA ARG A 265 11.17 17.16 -8.17
C ARG A 265 9.85 17.79 -8.62
N GLY A 266 8.90 16.97 -9.04
CA GLY A 266 7.64 17.38 -9.65
C GLY A 266 6.49 17.58 -8.66
N ALA A 267 6.33 16.68 -7.68
CA ALA A 267 5.18 16.68 -6.77
C ALA A 267 5.54 17.05 -5.32
N LEU A 268 6.69 16.56 -4.83
CA LEU A 268 7.14 16.79 -3.46
C LEU A 268 7.24 18.28 -3.06
N PRO A 269 7.68 19.23 -3.91
CA PRO A 269 7.70 20.65 -3.52
C PRO A 269 6.32 21.20 -3.16
N THR A 270 5.29 20.86 -3.94
CA THR A 270 3.90 21.24 -3.66
C THR A 270 3.42 20.62 -2.36
N TRP A 271 3.70 19.32 -2.16
CA TRP A 271 3.39 18.63 -0.91
C TRP A 271 4.05 19.29 0.30
N ILE A 272 5.32 19.68 0.20
CA ILE A 272 6.05 20.39 1.26
C ILE A 272 5.41 21.75 1.58
N ALA A 273 4.94 22.48 0.57
CA ALA A 273 4.28 23.76 0.77
C ALA A 273 2.99 23.59 1.60
N VAL A 274 2.16 22.59 1.25
CA VAL A 274 0.93 22.28 1.99
C VAL A 274 1.25 21.78 3.40
N ALA A 275 2.20 20.86 3.57
CA ALA A 275 2.62 20.37 4.88
C ALA A 275 3.13 21.51 5.78
N ASN A 276 3.89 22.45 5.22
CA ASN A 276 4.35 23.63 5.95
C ASN A 276 3.21 24.58 6.35
N ALA A 277 2.14 24.65 5.57
CA ALA A 277 0.94 25.41 5.93
C ALA A 277 0.17 24.72 7.07
N VAL A 278 0.02 23.39 7.01
CA VAL A 278 -0.69 22.60 8.03
C VAL A 278 -0.03 22.74 9.40
N ILE A 279 1.30 22.59 9.49
CA ILE A 279 2.01 22.63 10.78
C ILE A 279 2.05 24.04 11.41
N ARG A 280 1.71 25.07 10.62
CA ARG A 280 1.67 26.48 11.06
C ARG A 280 0.26 26.98 11.34
N LEU A 281 -0.75 26.11 11.26
CA LEU A 281 -2.08 26.45 11.73
C LEU A 281 -2.02 26.80 13.22
N PRO A 282 -2.72 27.87 13.67
CA PRO A 282 -2.73 28.26 15.08
C PRO A 282 -3.08 27.10 16.01
N GLU A 283 -4.06 26.28 15.62
CA GLU A 283 -4.52 25.11 16.37
C GLU A 283 -3.47 23.99 16.42
N TYR A 284 -2.66 23.86 15.36
CA TYR A 284 -1.55 22.90 15.38
C TYR A 284 -0.55 23.31 16.45
N VAL A 285 -0.11 24.57 16.42
CA VAL A 285 0.93 25.10 17.30
C VAL A 285 0.48 25.11 18.76
N SER A 286 -0.77 25.54 19.03
CA SER A 286 -1.32 25.61 20.39
C SER A 286 -1.47 24.25 21.05
N ASN A 287 -1.53 23.17 20.27
CA ASN A 287 -1.77 21.82 20.77
C ASN A 287 -0.51 20.97 20.90
N ILE A 288 0.67 21.53 20.60
CA ILE A 288 1.95 20.84 20.78
C ILE A 288 2.27 20.73 22.27
N ASP A 289 2.65 19.54 22.73
CA ASP A 289 3.21 19.35 24.07
C ASP A 289 4.59 20.04 24.20
N ILE A 290 4.59 21.19 24.87
CA ILE A 290 5.80 22.00 25.07
C ILE A 290 6.72 21.35 26.09
N ASP A 291 6.16 20.75 27.14
CA ASP A 291 6.95 20.19 28.23
C ASP A 291 7.79 19.02 27.75
N GLU A 292 7.23 18.15 26.91
CA GLU A 292 8.00 17.06 26.30
C GLU A 292 9.15 17.60 25.42
N LEU A 293 8.92 18.68 24.66
CA LEU A 293 9.95 19.27 23.79
C LEU A 293 11.14 19.85 24.54
N ARG A 294 10.96 20.29 25.78
CA ARG A 294 12.05 20.86 26.60
C ARG A 294 13.09 19.82 27.01
N PHE A 295 12.64 18.57 27.19
CA PHE A 295 13.49 17.49 27.68
C PHE A 295 14.07 16.61 26.55
N GLN A 296 13.69 16.87 25.30
CA GLN A 296 14.13 16.08 24.16
C GLN A 296 15.51 16.49 23.60
N VAL A 297 16.27 15.46 23.23
CA VAL A 297 17.60 15.61 22.59
C VAL A 297 17.51 15.61 21.05
N ASN A 298 16.46 15.00 20.49
CA ASN A 298 16.41 14.66 19.06
C ASN A 298 15.71 15.69 18.16
N ASN A 299 15.30 16.85 18.69
CA ASN A 299 14.75 17.98 17.92
C ASN A 299 13.66 17.55 16.91
N THR A 300 12.85 16.54 17.26
CA THR A 300 11.79 15.97 16.43
C THR A 300 10.57 15.79 17.30
N LEU A 301 9.41 16.28 16.88
CA LEU A 301 8.19 16.19 17.65
C LEU A 301 7.88 14.71 18.01
N PRO A 302 7.47 14.45 19.27
CA PRO A 302 7.14 13.11 19.74
C PRO A 302 5.94 12.54 18.97
N LEU A 303 5.90 11.22 18.87
CA LEU A 303 4.89 10.50 18.12
C LEU A 303 4.54 9.21 18.86
N ALA A 304 3.27 9.09 19.18
CA ALA A 304 2.71 7.98 19.92
C ALA A 304 3.04 6.66 19.24
N ARG A 305 3.59 5.74 20.03
CA ARG A 305 3.98 4.41 19.60
C ARG A 305 3.12 3.37 20.32
N PRO A 306 2.59 2.35 19.61
CA PRO A 306 1.94 1.21 20.25
C PRO A 306 2.88 0.51 21.24
N GLU A 307 2.38 0.15 22.43
CA GLU A 307 3.18 -0.38 23.54
C GLU A 307 3.96 -1.67 23.19
N ASP A 308 3.39 -2.49 22.31
CA ASP A 308 3.94 -3.77 21.89
C ASP A 308 4.91 -3.66 20.70
N ILE A 309 5.16 -2.45 20.23
CA ILE A 309 6.16 -2.15 19.21
C ILE A 309 7.38 -1.52 19.88
N PHE A 310 8.55 -2.08 19.57
CA PHE A 310 9.81 -1.58 20.10
C PHE A 310 10.95 -1.78 19.11
N THR A 311 12.03 -1.05 19.34
CA THR A 311 13.21 -1.12 18.50
C THR A 311 14.02 -2.39 18.81
N VAL A 312 14.35 -3.16 17.78
CA VAL A 312 15.21 -4.34 17.87
C VAL A 312 16.47 -4.16 17.03
N ARG A 313 17.54 -4.81 17.46
CA ARG A 313 18.83 -4.82 16.78
C ARG A 313 18.89 -6.01 15.83
N VAL A 314 19.17 -5.74 14.55
CA VAL A 314 19.29 -6.76 13.51
C VAL A 314 20.63 -6.63 12.78
N GLY A 315 21.11 -7.73 12.22
CA GLY A 315 22.29 -7.71 11.36
C GLY A 315 21.98 -6.98 10.06
N THR A 316 22.85 -6.08 9.61
CA THR A 316 22.65 -5.34 8.35
C THR A 316 22.55 -6.26 7.14
N ASP A 317 23.31 -7.36 7.16
CA ASP A 317 23.47 -8.24 6.00
C ASP A 317 22.33 -9.26 5.92
N SER A 318 21.83 -9.70 7.08
CA SER A 318 20.84 -10.77 7.18
C SER A 318 19.42 -10.27 7.46
N GLY A 319 19.28 -9.06 8.02
CA GLY A 319 18.03 -8.55 8.58
C GLY A 319 17.47 -9.41 9.72
N ARG A 320 18.28 -10.31 10.29
CA ARG A 320 17.81 -11.32 11.25
C ARG A 320 17.84 -10.83 12.68
N PHE A 321 16.86 -11.33 13.43
CA PHE A 321 16.82 -11.30 14.88
C PHE A 321 16.67 -12.74 15.42
N PRO A 322 17.44 -13.14 16.44
CA PRO A 322 18.62 -12.44 16.98
C PRO A 322 19.77 -12.42 15.96
N MET A 323 20.72 -11.49 16.15
CA MET A 323 21.94 -11.42 15.34
C MET A 323 22.78 -12.69 15.49
N ARG A 324 23.48 -13.10 14.43
CA ARG A 324 24.45 -14.20 14.48
C ARG A 324 25.81 -13.72 14.99
N ALA A 325 26.54 -14.59 15.68
CA ALA A 325 27.92 -14.33 16.05
C ALA A 325 28.77 -14.07 14.79
N GLY A 326 29.48 -12.93 14.75
CA GLY A 326 30.32 -12.53 13.61
C GLY A 326 29.69 -11.53 12.63
N GLU A 327 28.43 -11.14 12.80
CA GLU A 327 27.82 -10.06 12.01
C GLU A 327 28.43 -8.69 12.40
N ARG A 328 28.97 -7.95 11.42
CA ARG A 328 29.72 -6.70 11.65
C ARG A 328 28.86 -5.44 11.67
N GLY A 329 27.70 -5.46 11.02
CA GLY A 329 26.80 -4.31 10.95
C GLY A 329 25.54 -4.48 11.80
N VAL A 330 25.16 -3.40 12.48
CA VAL A 330 23.95 -3.34 13.31
C VAL A 330 23.00 -2.32 12.70
N ALA A 331 21.77 -2.73 12.43
CA ALA A 331 20.65 -1.85 12.13
C ALA A 331 19.60 -1.94 13.24
N PHE A 332 18.82 -0.87 13.37
CA PHE A 332 17.72 -0.78 14.31
C PHE A 332 16.42 -0.72 13.52
N ILE A 333 15.49 -1.63 13.80
CA ILE A 333 14.17 -1.66 13.17
C ILE A 333 13.09 -1.66 14.24
N GLU A 334 11.91 -1.16 13.91
CA GLU A 334 10.72 -1.31 14.77
C GLU A 334 10.09 -2.67 14.49
N ALA A 335 9.74 -3.41 15.54
CA ALA A 335 9.12 -4.72 15.45
C ALA A 335 8.09 -4.91 16.57
N CYS A 336 7.05 -5.71 16.29
CA CYS A 336 6.06 -6.10 17.29
C CYS A 336 6.50 -7.35 18.05
N GLY A 337 6.24 -7.39 19.35
CA GLY A 337 6.47 -8.58 20.17
C GLY A 337 6.16 -8.37 21.65
N GLU A 338 6.67 -9.29 22.47
CA GLU A 338 6.59 -9.21 23.93
C GLU A 338 8.00 -9.04 24.51
N LYS A 339 8.18 -8.03 25.36
CA LYS A 339 9.40 -7.88 26.18
C LYS A 339 9.31 -8.82 27.38
N LYS A 340 9.66 -10.10 27.20
CA LYS A 340 9.80 -11.08 28.29
C LYS A 340 11.29 -11.31 28.59
N GLY A 341 11.79 -10.72 29.69
CA GLY A 341 13.18 -10.89 30.14
C GLY A 341 14.21 -10.17 29.26
N ALA A 342 15.44 -10.69 29.22
CA ALA A 342 16.58 -10.05 28.55
C ALA A 342 16.55 -10.10 27.01
N THR A 343 15.73 -10.96 26.40
CA THR A 343 15.61 -11.07 24.94
C THR A 343 14.13 -10.98 24.54
N PRO A 344 13.74 -9.98 23.75
CA PRO A 344 12.35 -9.84 23.34
C PRO A 344 11.91 -11.00 22.44
N LYS A 345 10.66 -11.43 22.58
CA LYS A 345 10.03 -12.43 21.71
C LYS A 345 9.26 -11.71 20.60
N LEU A 346 9.75 -11.77 19.37
CA LEU A 346 9.09 -11.13 18.23
C LEU A 346 7.88 -11.94 17.76
N HIS A 347 6.81 -11.23 17.38
CA HIS A 347 5.63 -11.81 16.77
C HIS A 347 5.76 -11.81 15.25
N ARG A 348 5.40 -12.92 14.61
CA ARG A 348 5.14 -12.95 13.17
C ARG A 348 3.68 -12.64 12.96
N ILE A 349 3.38 -11.39 12.63
CA ILE A 349 2.02 -10.97 12.33
C ILE A 349 1.75 -11.23 10.85
N PHE A 350 0.86 -12.17 10.58
CA PHE A 350 0.14 -12.21 9.32
C PHE A 350 -1.33 -11.90 9.64
N ALA A 351 -1.69 -10.62 9.52
CA ALA A 351 -3.06 -10.15 9.67
C ALA A 351 -3.56 -9.80 8.27
N PRO A 352 -4.30 -10.70 7.60
CA PRO A 352 -4.91 -10.35 6.32
C PRO A 352 -5.87 -9.19 6.51
N PHE A 353 -6.12 -8.42 5.44
CA PHE A 353 -7.18 -7.41 5.51
C PHE A 353 -8.51 -8.11 5.77
N THR A 354 -9.35 -7.49 6.59
CA THR A 354 -10.69 -8.02 6.84
C THR A 354 -11.61 -7.56 5.71
N GLU A 355 -12.50 -8.39 5.19
CA GLU A 355 -13.56 -7.89 4.30
C GLU A 355 -14.69 -7.32 5.18
N PHE A 356 -15.08 -6.07 4.98
CA PHE A 356 -16.27 -5.50 5.62
C PHE A 356 -17.41 -5.66 4.64
N GLU A 357 -18.54 -6.18 5.13
CA GLU A 357 -19.80 -5.98 4.42
C GLU A 357 -20.07 -4.47 4.42
N THR A 358 -20.07 -3.86 3.23
CA THR A 358 -20.61 -2.51 3.07
C THR A 358 -22.08 -2.63 3.49
N PRO A 359 -22.54 -1.91 4.54
CA PRO A 359 -23.95 -1.93 4.86
C PRO A 359 -24.70 -1.47 3.62
N ALA A 360 -25.67 -2.28 3.18
CA ALA A 360 -26.50 -1.94 2.03
C ALA A 360 -26.98 -0.49 2.16
N PRO A 361 -26.95 0.31 1.08
CA PRO A 361 -27.44 1.67 1.15
C PRO A 361 -28.84 1.61 1.75
N ALA A 362 -29.06 2.35 2.85
CA ALA A 362 -30.40 2.57 3.36
C ALA A 362 -31.11 3.34 2.25
N VAL A 363 -31.80 2.62 1.37
CA VAL A 363 -32.66 3.21 0.35
C VAL A 363 -33.76 3.90 1.14
N ALA A 364 -33.56 5.18 1.45
CA ALA A 364 -34.67 6.05 1.74
C ALA A 364 -35.51 6.03 0.47
N LYS A 365 -36.58 5.23 0.48
CA LYS A 365 -37.63 5.29 -0.53
C LYS A 365 -38.26 6.67 -0.44
N ALA A 366 -37.63 7.66 -1.04
CA ALA A 366 -38.31 8.88 -1.42
C ALA A 366 -39.30 8.46 -2.50
N ASN A 367 -40.55 8.23 -2.11
CA ASN A 367 -41.66 8.06 -3.03
C ASN A 367 -41.89 9.38 -3.77
N VAL A 368 -41.03 9.72 -4.73
CA VAL A 368 -41.27 10.82 -5.65
C VAL A 368 -42.07 10.27 -6.82
N LYS A 369 -43.39 10.37 -6.72
CA LYS A 369 -44.29 10.16 -7.86
C LYS A 369 -44.18 11.40 -8.76
N VAL A 370 -43.44 11.27 -9.86
CA VAL A 370 -43.48 12.27 -10.94
C VAL A 370 -44.80 12.07 -11.68
N THR A 371 -45.72 13.02 -11.57
CA THR A 371 -46.91 13.06 -12.43
C THR A 371 -46.52 13.59 -13.81
N PRO A 372 -47.27 13.26 -14.89
CA PRO A 372 -46.89 13.60 -16.27
C PRO A 372 -46.83 15.11 -16.59
N GLU A 373 -47.11 15.99 -15.63
CA GLU A 373 -47.21 17.43 -15.80
C GLU A 373 -46.31 18.16 -14.81
N GLY A 374 -44.98 17.96 -14.94
CA GLY A 374 -43.91 18.92 -14.63
C GLY A 374 -43.97 19.86 -13.41
N SER A 375 -44.76 19.58 -12.37
CA SER A 375 -44.95 20.45 -11.21
C SER A 375 -44.77 19.67 -9.91
N ILE A 376 -43.83 20.13 -9.09
CA ILE A 376 -43.54 19.57 -7.77
C ILE A 376 -44.49 20.26 -6.78
N ARG A 377 -45.40 19.49 -6.18
CA ARG A 377 -46.12 19.88 -4.96
C ARG A 377 -45.71 18.95 -3.82
N GLU A 378 -45.30 19.53 -2.69
CA GLU A 378 -45.17 18.81 -1.43
C GLU A 378 -46.58 18.51 -0.89
N GLU A 379 -46.90 17.23 -0.66
CA GLU A 379 -48.02 16.85 0.18
C GLU A 379 -47.52 16.53 1.60
N GLY A 380 -48.23 17.10 2.58
CA GLY A 380 -47.92 17.01 3.99
C GLY A 380 -48.11 15.62 4.58
N LYS A 381 -47.47 15.46 5.74
CA LYS A 381 -47.48 14.30 6.63
C LYS A 381 -48.90 13.87 7.06
N GLU A 382 -49.09 12.55 7.13
CA GLU A 382 -49.67 11.89 8.32
C GLU A 382 -48.61 10.96 8.93
#